data_AF-A0A524NEU0-F1
#
_entry.id   AF-A0A524NEU0-F1
#
_cell.length_a   1.000
_cell.length_b   1.000
_cell.length_c   1.000
_cell.angle_alpha   90.00
_cell.angle_beta   90.00
_cell.angle_gamma   90.00
#
_symmetry.space_group_name_H-M   'P 1'
#
loop_
_entity.id
_entity.type
_entity.pdbx_description
1 polymer ?
#
loop_
_entity_poly.entity_id
_entity_poly.type
_entity_poly.pdbx_seq_one_letter_code
_entity_poly.pdbx_strand_id
1 'polypeptide(L)'
;MTTSTGTVSAEPGRHALRQITNITVGEVETPEMRSQEGQRVAFAATGDVLGIGTSTANKQIYMWDENLDTGATSLIQVTNGIGCDSYDPVRPTDGTFSGSRLEIIAFVSNCDFDPNVDNSDGNPEIFFWEIDSGIFHQVTDTPATVTNGKPFVSDSTRCMVFESNGDLDDN
;
A
#
# COMPACT_ATOMS: atom_id res chain seq x y z
N MET A 1 49.09 28.84 11.61
CA MET A 1 48.05 27.89 12.05
C MET A 1 46.71 28.56 11.78
N THR A 2 46.15 28.36 10.59
CA THR A 2 44.87 28.96 10.19
C THR A 2 43.77 27.95 10.46
N THR A 3 42.90 28.25 11.42
CA THR A 3 41.69 27.47 11.69
C THR A 3 40.69 27.71 10.57
N SER A 4 40.51 26.71 9.70
CA SER A 4 39.37 26.64 8.78
C SER A 4 38.14 26.28 9.63
N THR A 5 37.25 27.25 9.83
CA THR A 5 35.89 26.98 10.28
C THR A 5 35.10 26.49 9.07
N GLY A 6 35.06 25.19 8.87
CA GLY A 6 34.15 24.57 7.90
C GLY A 6 32.72 24.76 8.38
N THR A 7 31.97 25.62 7.71
CA THR A 7 30.51 25.57 7.77
C THR A 7 30.07 24.36 6.97
N VAL A 8 29.58 23.32 7.64
CA VAL A 8 28.79 22.29 6.97
C VAL A 8 27.42 22.93 6.71
N SER A 9 27.25 23.49 5.50
CA SER A 9 25.92 23.74 4.97
C SER A 9 25.40 22.41 4.46
N ALA A 10 24.20 22.02 4.89
CA ALA A 10 23.41 21.09 4.06
C ALA A 10 23.32 21.71 2.66
N GLU A 11 23.51 20.92 1.61
CA GLU A 11 23.26 21.36 0.24
C GLU A 11 21.84 21.94 0.16
N PRO A 12 21.66 23.18 -0.28
CA PRO A 12 20.32 23.72 -0.48
C PRO A 12 19.72 23.06 -1.74
N GLY A 13 18.68 22.24 -1.57
CA GLY A 13 17.76 21.97 -2.68
C GLY A 13 17.20 20.56 -2.93
N ARG A 14 17.28 19.57 -2.02
CA ARG A 14 16.61 18.27 -2.28
C ARG A 14 15.98 17.58 -1.06
N HIS A 15 15.38 18.33 -0.15
CA HIS A 15 14.38 17.78 0.77
C HIS A 15 13.06 18.51 0.54
N ALA A 16 12.25 17.98 -0.36
CA ALA A 16 10.89 18.45 -0.57
C ALA A 16 10.00 17.80 0.49
N LEU A 17 9.46 18.60 1.42
CA LEU A 17 8.30 18.15 2.16
C LEU A 17 7.11 18.24 1.22
N ARG A 18 6.48 17.09 0.95
CA ARG A 18 5.29 17.02 0.12
C ARG A 18 4.12 16.50 0.93
N GLN A 19 3.04 17.27 0.92
CA GLN A 19 1.75 16.80 1.38
C GLN A 19 1.09 15.99 0.26
N ILE A 20 0.75 14.73 0.55
CA ILE A 20 0.10 13.81 -0.40
C ILE A 20 -1.42 13.92 -0.31
N THR A 21 -1.96 14.04 0.91
CA THR A 21 -3.40 14.14 1.17
C THR A 21 -3.72 15.41 1.95
N ASN A 22 -4.92 15.96 1.71
CA ASN A 22 -5.46 17.08 2.48
C ASN A 22 -6.89 16.74 2.92
N ILE A 23 -6.98 15.86 3.92
CA ILE A 23 -8.25 15.40 4.47
C ILE A 23 -8.86 16.45 5.41
N THR A 24 -10.18 16.51 5.46
CA THR A 24 -10.96 17.34 6.39
C THR A 24 -11.64 16.53 7.49
N VAL A 25 -11.80 15.22 7.27
CA VAL A 25 -12.39 14.26 8.19
C VAL A 25 -11.69 12.90 8.09
N GLY A 26 -11.90 12.03 9.07
CA GLY A 26 -11.31 10.69 9.11
C GLY A 26 -9.80 10.70 9.35
N GLU A 27 -9.15 9.59 9.05
CA GLU A 27 -7.73 9.35 9.34
C GLU A 27 -6.99 8.81 8.11
N VAL A 28 -5.68 9.03 8.09
CA VAL A 28 -4.72 8.41 7.16
C VAL A 28 -3.64 7.78 8.02
N GLU A 29 -3.38 6.49 7.81
CA GLU A 29 -2.46 5.70 8.61
C GLU A 29 -1.65 4.71 7.76
N THR A 30 -0.64 4.10 8.39
CA THR A 30 0.20 3.06 7.77
C THR A 30 0.76 3.44 6.38
N PRO A 31 1.37 4.63 6.21
CA PRO A 31 1.99 4.96 4.93
C PRO A 31 3.20 4.06 4.70
N GLU A 32 3.20 3.40 3.55
CA GLU A 32 4.23 2.46 3.16
C GLU A 32 4.85 2.91 1.84
N MET A 33 6.16 3.11 1.92
CA MET A 33 6.99 3.52 0.79
C MET A 33 8.20 2.60 0.75
N ARG A 34 8.36 1.90 -0.38
CA ARG A 34 9.59 1.15 -0.68
C ARG A 34 10.30 1.66 -1.91
N SER A 35 10.05 2.91 -2.32
CA SER A 35 10.74 3.53 -3.45
C SER A 35 12.01 4.25 -3.00
N GLN A 36 13.13 4.08 -3.71
CA GLN A 36 14.30 4.97 -3.55
C GLN A 36 14.02 6.38 -4.07
N GLU A 37 13.09 6.51 -5.01
CA GLU A 37 12.76 7.77 -5.68
C GLU A 37 11.46 8.42 -5.16
N GLY A 38 10.72 7.71 -4.31
CA GLY A 38 9.51 8.21 -3.65
C GLY A 38 8.32 8.42 -4.56
N GLN A 39 8.22 7.73 -5.71
CA GLN A 39 7.17 7.96 -6.72
C GLN A 39 5.80 7.42 -6.35
N ARG A 40 5.77 6.35 -5.54
CA ARG A 40 4.54 5.66 -5.17
C ARG A 40 4.50 5.41 -3.68
N VAL A 41 3.37 5.79 -3.07
CA VAL A 41 3.08 5.59 -1.65
C VAL A 41 1.72 4.94 -1.53
N ALA A 42 1.67 3.77 -0.90
CA ALA A 42 0.41 3.14 -0.52
C ALA A 42 0.12 3.46 0.95
N PHE A 43 -1.13 3.65 1.31
CA PHE A 43 -1.54 3.94 2.69
C PHE A 43 -2.99 3.52 2.91
N ALA A 44 -3.34 3.28 4.18
CA ALA A 44 -4.73 3.03 4.57
C ALA A 44 -5.37 4.34 5.04
N ALA A 45 -6.66 4.52 4.78
CA ALA A 45 -7.38 5.70 5.25
C ALA A 45 -8.90 5.45 5.39
N THR A 46 -9.52 6.22 6.29
CA THR A 46 -10.98 6.46 6.33
C THR A 46 -11.32 7.88 5.85
N GLY A 47 -10.31 8.75 5.74
CA GLY A 47 -10.50 10.14 5.40
C GLY A 47 -10.99 10.39 3.98
N ASP A 48 -11.38 11.62 3.71
CA ASP A 48 -11.84 12.13 2.42
C ASP A 48 -10.68 12.36 1.43
N VAL A 49 -9.88 11.31 1.20
CA VAL A 49 -8.62 11.31 0.43
C VAL A 49 -8.81 11.81 -1.00
N LEU A 50 -9.97 11.53 -1.61
CA LEU A 50 -10.30 11.96 -2.98
C LEU A 50 -11.02 13.33 -3.02
N GLY A 51 -11.06 14.06 -1.89
CA GLY A 51 -11.67 15.37 -1.73
C GLY A 51 -12.91 15.36 -0.83
N ILE A 52 -13.37 16.56 -0.42
CA ILE A 52 -14.46 16.73 0.56
C ILE A 52 -15.67 15.85 0.23
N GLY A 53 -16.11 15.08 1.23
CA GLY A 53 -17.27 14.18 1.13
C GLY A 53 -16.98 12.78 0.59
N THR A 54 -15.70 12.46 0.34
CA THR A 54 -15.28 11.12 -0.13
C THR A 54 -14.79 10.19 0.98
N SER A 55 -14.95 10.57 2.25
CA SER A 55 -14.57 9.75 3.40
C SER A 55 -15.32 8.42 3.40
N THR A 56 -14.64 7.36 3.81
CA THR A 56 -15.20 6.02 3.90
C THR A 56 -15.50 5.65 5.35
N ALA A 57 -16.49 4.78 5.55
CA ALA A 57 -16.83 4.32 6.90
C ALA A 57 -15.77 3.36 7.47
N ASN A 58 -15.09 2.62 6.61
CA ASN A 58 -14.08 1.63 6.94
C ASN A 58 -12.77 1.97 6.24
N LYS A 59 -11.67 1.40 6.72
CA LYS A 59 -10.34 1.62 6.17
C LYS A 59 -10.24 1.08 4.76
N GLN A 60 -9.75 1.90 3.85
CA GLN A 60 -9.47 1.52 2.47
C GLN A 60 -8.02 1.81 2.13
N ILE A 61 -7.45 1.05 1.20
CA ILE A 61 -6.13 1.29 0.65
C ILE A 61 -6.23 2.33 -0.46
N TYR A 62 -5.31 3.29 -0.41
CA TYR A 62 -5.11 4.29 -1.45
C TYR A 62 -3.66 4.22 -1.93
N MET A 63 -3.47 4.58 -3.20
CA MET A 63 -2.15 4.75 -3.79
C MET A 63 -2.03 6.19 -4.31
N TRP A 64 -0.97 6.86 -3.88
CA TRP A 64 -0.50 8.07 -4.53
C TRP A 64 0.64 7.72 -5.49
N ASP A 65 0.61 8.32 -6.67
CA ASP A 65 1.61 8.15 -7.73
C ASP A 65 2.09 9.51 -8.26
N GLU A 66 3.39 9.60 -8.53
CA GLU A 66 4.05 10.72 -9.19
C GLU A 66 4.91 10.27 -10.37
N ASN A 67 4.63 10.87 -11.52
CA ASN A 67 5.53 10.84 -12.65
C ASN A 67 6.67 11.84 -12.42
N LEU A 68 7.88 11.36 -12.12
CA LEU A 68 9.02 12.23 -11.78
C LEU A 68 9.52 13.11 -12.93
N ASP A 69 9.26 12.73 -14.18
CA ASP A 69 9.68 13.53 -15.33
C ASP A 69 8.80 14.78 -15.50
N THR A 70 7.52 14.67 -15.16
CA THR A 70 6.52 15.73 -15.38
C THR A 70 6.03 16.39 -14.10
N GLY A 71 6.25 15.76 -12.94
CA GLY A 71 5.66 16.16 -11.65
C GLY A 71 4.16 15.94 -11.56
N ALA A 72 3.54 15.29 -12.55
CA ALA A 72 2.12 14.97 -12.54
C ALA A 72 1.83 13.92 -11.48
N THR A 73 0.72 14.09 -10.74
CA THR A 73 0.35 13.16 -9.67
C THR A 73 -1.07 12.67 -9.76
N SER A 74 -1.30 11.48 -9.21
CA SER A 74 -2.62 10.89 -9.07
C SER A 74 -2.83 10.29 -7.68
N LEU A 75 -4.10 10.23 -7.27
CA LEU A 75 -4.56 9.48 -6.11
C LEU A 75 -5.60 8.48 -6.60
N ILE A 76 -5.39 7.21 -6.27
CA ILE A 76 -6.26 6.10 -6.63
C ILE A 76 -6.75 5.47 -5.34
N GLN A 77 -8.06 5.29 -5.23
CA GLN A 77 -8.63 4.41 -4.22
C GLN A 77 -8.50 2.98 -4.73
N VAL A 78 -7.62 2.20 -4.09
CA VAL A 78 -7.34 0.82 -4.47
C VAL A 78 -8.52 -0.04 -4.05
N THR A 79 -8.91 -0.02 -2.77
CA THR A 79 -10.03 -0.82 -2.25
C THR A 79 -11.29 0.02 -2.04
N ASN A 80 -12.47 -0.59 -2.23
CA ASN A 80 -13.77 0.07 -2.08
C ASN A 80 -14.82 -0.80 -1.36
N GLY A 81 -14.37 -1.59 -0.38
CA GLY A 81 -15.21 -2.53 0.36
C GLY A 81 -16.27 -1.85 1.24
N ILE A 82 -17.45 -2.45 1.34
CA ILE A 82 -18.56 -1.96 2.17
C ILE A 82 -18.70 -2.86 3.40
N GLY A 83 -18.61 -2.27 4.59
CA GLY A 83 -18.71 -3.01 5.86
C GLY A 83 -17.47 -3.80 6.28
N CYS A 84 -16.36 -3.64 5.55
CA CYS A 84 -15.09 -4.35 5.76
C CYS A 84 -13.90 -3.38 5.63
N ASP A 85 -12.78 -3.71 6.26
CA ASP A 85 -11.54 -2.96 6.33
C ASP A 85 -10.46 -3.57 5.42
N SER A 86 -9.62 -2.69 4.88
CA SER A 86 -8.34 -3.05 4.27
C SER A 86 -7.22 -2.20 4.88
N TYR A 87 -6.11 -2.83 5.24
CA TYR A 87 -5.02 -2.22 6.01
C TYR A 87 -3.66 -2.89 5.77
N ASP A 88 -2.60 -2.32 6.36
CA ASP A 88 -1.21 -2.76 6.24
C ASP A 88 -0.76 -2.97 4.77
N PRO A 89 -0.92 -1.96 3.89
CA PRO A 89 -0.50 -2.10 2.50
C PRO A 89 1.01 -2.18 2.40
N VAL A 90 1.54 -3.08 1.59
CA VAL A 90 2.96 -3.15 1.26
C VAL A 90 3.15 -3.24 -0.23
N ARG A 91 4.27 -2.69 -0.69
CA ARG A 91 4.64 -2.74 -2.10
C ARG A 91 6.15 -3.00 -2.26
N PRO A 92 6.57 -3.60 -3.37
CA PRO A 92 7.98 -3.76 -3.74
C PRO A 92 8.63 -2.42 -4.08
N THR A 93 9.97 -2.38 -4.11
CA THR A 93 10.72 -1.21 -4.56
C THR A 93 10.54 -0.89 -6.06
N ASP A 94 10.45 0.40 -6.38
CA ASP A 94 10.40 0.88 -7.76
C ASP A 94 11.70 0.52 -8.51
N GLY A 95 11.58 0.15 -9.79
CA GLY A 95 12.74 0.03 -10.68
C GLY A 95 13.60 -1.24 -10.53
N THR A 96 13.32 -2.13 -9.57
CA THR A 96 13.92 -3.48 -9.51
C THR A 96 13.20 -4.51 -10.38
N PHE A 97 12.10 -4.10 -11.01
CA PHE A 97 11.31 -4.90 -11.92
C PHE A 97 12.05 -5.15 -13.23
N SER A 98 12.47 -6.39 -13.48
CA SER A 98 12.94 -6.81 -14.81
C SER A 98 11.73 -7.08 -15.73
N GLY A 99 10.90 -6.08 -16.02
CA GLY A 99 9.88 -5.98 -17.10
C GLY A 99 8.89 -7.15 -17.34
N SER A 100 8.94 -8.21 -16.55
CA SER A 100 8.22 -9.49 -16.76
C SER A 100 7.45 -9.91 -15.51
N ARG A 101 7.39 -9.03 -14.52
CA ARG A 101 6.81 -9.26 -13.20
C ARG A 101 5.74 -8.21 -12.96
N LEU A 102 4.64 -8.65 -12.37
CA LEU A 102 3.51 -7.79 -12.01
C LEU A 102 3.94 -6.82 -10.93
N GLU A 103 3.59 -5.56 -11.12
CA GLU A 103 3.64 -4.59 -10.06
C GLU A 103 2.38 -4.69 -9.22
N ILE A 104 2.55 -4.78 -7.90
CA ILE A 104 1.45 -5.10 -6.98
C ILE A 104 1.48 -4.23 -5.73
N ILE A 105 0.31 -4.10 -5.11
CA ILE A 105 0.17 -3.72 -3.71
C ILE A 105 -0.43 -4.92 -2.97
N ALA A 106 0.29 -5.48 -2.03
CA ALA A 106 -0.26 -6.50 -1.13
C ALA A 106 -0.82 -5.83 0.13
N PHE A 107 -1.84 -6.39 0.74
CA PHE A 107 -2.50 -5.80 1.91
C PHE A 107 -3.30 -6.86 2.65
N VAL A 108 -3.74 -6.52 3.86
CA VAL A 108 -4.68 -7.32 4.63
C VAL A 108 -6.08 -6.81 4.39
N SER A 109 -7.05 -7.70 4.21
CA SER A 109 -8.46 -7.31 4.06
C SER A 109 -9.40 -8.39 4.59
N ASN A 110 -10.52 -7.97 5.16
CA ASN A 110 -11.65 -8.86 5.46
C ASN A 110 -12.83 -8.64 4.50
N CYS A 111 -12.56 -8.02 3.35
CA CYS A 111 -13.49 -7.90 2.24
C CYS A 111 -13.35 -9.08 1.27
N ASP A 112 -14.40 -9.29 0.49
CA ASP A 112 -14.46 -10.23 -0.63
C ASP A 112 -14.16 -9.51 -1.95
N PHE A 113 -12.88 -9.44 -2.34
CA PHE A 113 -12.42 -8.70 -3.53
C PHE A 113 -12.06 -9.58 -4.74
N ASP A 114 -11.61 -10.81 -4.51
CA ASP A 114 -11.25 -11.72 -5.60
C ASP A 114 -12.50 -12.51 -6.01
N PRO A 115 -13.08 -12.31 -7.20
CA PRO A 115 -14.30 -13.00 -7.59
C PRO A 115 -14.13 -14.53 -7.78
N ASN A 116 -12.92 -15.06 -7.64
CA ASN A 116 -12.61 -16.48 -7.79
C ASN A 116 -12.37 -17.20 -6.45
N VAL A 117 -12.30 -16.47 -5.33
CA VAL A 117 -12.04 -17.01 -3.99
C VAL A 117 -13.05 -16.38 -3.03
N ASP A 118 -13.62 -17.15 -2.10
CA ASP A 118 -14.61 -16.63 -1.16
C ASP A 118 -13.91 -16.05 0.08
N ASN A 119 -14.37 -14.89 0.56
CA ASN A 119 -14.02 -14.33 1.86
C ASN A 119 -15.27 -13.81 2.60
N SER A 120 -16.41 -14.49 2.41
CA SER A 120 -17.70 -14.09 2.97
C SER A 120 -17.81 -14.27 4.48
N ASP A 121 -16.91 -15.03 5.10
CA ASP A 121 -16.82 -15.15 6.56
C ASP A 121 -16.08 -13.97 7.22
N GLY A 122 -15.30 -13.21 6.44
CA GLY A 122 -14.80 -11.90 6.79
C GLY A 122 -13.72 -11.90 7.86
N ASN A 123 -12.89 -12.95 7.93
CA ASN A 123 -11.63 -12.87 8.66
C ASN A 123 -10.54 -12.17 7.82
N PRO A 124 -9.46 -11.70 8.47
CA PRO A 124 -8.36 -11.04 7.76
C PRO A 124 -7.58 -12.01 6.88
N GLU A 125 -7.60 -11.73 5.58
CA GLU A 125 -6.86 -12.45 4.55
C GLU A 125 -5.84 -11.56 3.84
N ILE A 126 -4.81 -12.19 3.27
CA ILE A 126 -3.81 -11.51 2.45
C ILE A 126 -4.33 -11.41 1.02
N PHE A 127 -4.32 -10.20 0.48
CA PHE A 127 -4.63 -9.94 -0.92
C PHE A 127 -3.45 -9.26 -1.59
N PHE A 128 -3.42 -9.30 -2.92
CA PHE A 128 -2.72 -8.29 -3.70
C PHE A 128 -3.57 -7.74 -4.84
N TRP A 129 -3.30 -6.49 -5.18
CA TRP A 129 -3.87 -5.76 -6.30
C TRP A 129 -2.80 -5.54 -7.37
N GLU A 130 -3.07 -5.96 -8.60
CA GLU A 130 -2.22 -5.68 -9.75
C GLU A 130 -2.41 -4.24 -10.24
N ILE A 131 -1.35 -3.45 -10.24
CA ILE A 131 -1.44 -2.01 -10.55
C ILE A 131 -1.89 -1.76 -12.00
N ASP A 132 -1.36 -2.55 -12.95
CA ASP A 132 -1.62 -2.33 -14.38
C ASP A 132 -3.01 -2.82 -14.81
N SER A 133 -3.49 -3.94 -14.26
CA SER A 133 -4.74 -4.58 -14.67
C SER A 133 -5.93 -4.20 -13.79
N GLY A 134 -5.66 -3.77 -12.55
CA GLY A 134 -6.67 -3.48 -11.55
C GLY A 134 -7.27 -4.71 -10.89
N ILE A 135 -6.71 -5.91 -11.11
CA ILE A 135 -7.25 -7.19 -10.65
C ILE A 135 -6.81 -7.46 -9.20
N PHE A 136 -7.73 -7.98 -8.39
CA PHE A 136 -7.47 -8.48 -7.05
C PHE A 136 -7.23 -9.99 -7.06
N HIS A 137 -6.32 -10.42 -6.21
CA HIS A 137 -6.03 -11.81 -5.94
C HIS A 137 -6.02 -12.04 -4.43
N GLN A 138 -6.78 -13.02 -3.97
CA GLN A 138 -6.70 -13.51 -2.60
C GLN A 138 -5.59 -14.56 -2.51
N VAL A 139 -4.68 -14.40 -1.54
CA VAL A 139 -3.52 -15.27 -1.33
C VAL A 139 -3.79 -16.33 -0.26
N THR A 140 -4.63 -15.99 0.71
CA THR A 140 -5.00 -16.87 1.82
C THR A 140 -6.52 -17.01 1.91
N ASP A 141 -6.99 -18.23 2.09
CA ASP A 141 -8.39 -18.61 2.35
C ASP A 141 -8.38 -19.53 3.56
N THR A 142 -8.66 -18.94 4.73
CA THR A 142 -8.52 -19.60 6.01
C THR A 142 -9.80 -19.47 6.83
N PRO A 143 -10.13 -20.44 7.71
CA PRO A 143 -11.37 -20.37 8.46
C PRO A 143 -11.42 -19.14 9.39
N ALA A 144 -12.58 -18.50 9.52
CA ALA A 144 -12.94 -17.35 10.37
C ALA A 144 -12.16 -17.06 11.69
N THR A 145 -11.57 -18.05 12.36
CA THR A 145 -10.75 -17.84 13.57
C THR A 145 -9.28 -17.55 13.29
N VAL A 146 -8.84 -17.72 12.05
CA VAL A 146 -7.47 -17.47 11.60
C VAL A 146 -7.30 -15.97 11.34
N THR A 147 -6.09 -15.49 11.54
CA THR A 147 -5.68 -14.13 11.25
C THR A 147 -4.39 -14.19 10.46
N ASN A 148 -4.45 -13.69 9.24
CA ASN A 148 -3.28 -13.42 8.41
C ASN A 148 -2.98 -11.92 8.44
N GLY A 149 -1.71 -11.54 8.53
CA GLY A 149 -1.35 -10.14 8.71
C GLY A 149 0.08 -9.81 8.36
N LYS A 150 0.39 -8.51 8.37
CA LYS A 150 1.73 -7.94 8.13
C LYS A 150 2.43 -8.54 6.92
N PRO A 151 1.82 -8.46 5.72
CA PRO A 151 2.46 -8.96 4.52
C PRO A 151 3.78 -8.24 4.27
N PHE A 152 4.71 -8.94 3.62
CA PHE A 152 5.93 -8.38 3.07
C PHE A 152 6.13 -8.96 1.68
N VAL A 153 6.37 -8.09 0.70
CA VAL A 153 6.67 -8.49 -0.68
C VAL A 153 8.13 -8.19 -0.98
N SER A 154 8.84 -9.17 -1.56
CA SER A 154 10.19 -8.97 -2.08
C SER A 154 10.20 -7.98 -3.25
N ASP A 155 11.28 -7.23 -3.43
CA ASP A 155 11.43 -6.24 -4.53
C ASP A 155 11.33 -6.85 -5.94
N SER A 156 11.46 -8.18 -6.05
CA SER A 156 11.30 -8.91 -7.31
C SER A 156 9.89 -9.45 -7.54
N THR A 157 8.97 -9.21 -6.60
CA THR A 157 7.61 -9.80 -6.51
C THR A 157 7.55 -11.32 -6.63
N ARG A 158 8.68 -12.01 -6.41
CA ARG A 158 8.76 -13.48 -6.43
C ARG A 158 8.32 -14.13 -5.14
N CYS A 159 8.48 -13.42 -4.03
CA CYS A 159 8.17 -13.92 -2.71
C CYS A 159 7.28 -12.91 -2.01
N MET A 160 6.24 -13.44 -1.38
CA MET A 160 5.46 -12.78 -0.35
C MET A 160 5.57 -13.63 0.90
N VAL A 161 5.73 -12.99 2.05
CA VAL A 161 5.66 -13.63 3.37
C VAL A 161 4.67 -12.83 4.22
N PHE A 162 4.07 -13.49 5.21
CA PHE A 162 3.08 -12.89 6.10
C PHE A 162 3.12 -13.61 7.44
N GLU A 163 2.58 -12.96 8.47
CA GLU A 163 2.31 -13.60 9.76
C GLU A 163 0.96 -14.32 9.68
N SER A 164 0.90 -15.54 10.21
CA SER A 164 -0.35 -16.30 10.34
C SER A 164 -0.38 -17.06 11.65
N ASN A 165 -1.58 -17.24 12.21
CA ASN A 165 -1.85 -18.16 13.31
C ASN A 165 -2.58 -19.45 12.85
N GLY A 166 -2.83 -19.59 11.55
CA GLY A 166 -3.53 -20.71 10.95
C GLY A 166 -2.61 -21.85 10.54
N ASP A 167 -3.22 -23.01 10.29
CA ASP A 167 -2.61 -24.05 9.46
C ASP A 167 -2.79 -23.63 8.00
N LEU A 168 -1.73 -23.69 7.21
CA LEU A 168 -1.70 -23.25 5.81
C LEU A 168 -1.34 -24.40 4.85
N ASP A 169 -1.25 -25.63 5.36
CA ASP A 169 -0.89 -26.80 4.55
C ASP A 169 -2.03 -27.26 3.62
N ASP A 170 -3.25 -26.73 3.80
CA ASP A 170 -4.45 -27.00 2.99
C ASP A 170 -5.02 -25.79 2.23
N ASN A 171 -4.27 -24.68 2.19
CA ASN A 171 -4.60 -23.47 1.43
C ASN A 171 -4.17 -23.56 -0.05
#